data_AF-A0A937T6U5-F1
#
_entry.id   AF-A0A937T6U5-F1
#
_cell.length_a   1.000
_cell.length_b   1.000
_cell.length_c   1.000
_cell.angle_alpha   90.00
_cell.angle_beta   90.00
_cell.angle_gamma   90.00
#
_symmetry.space_group_name_H-M   'P 1'
#
loop_
_entity.id
_entity.type
_entity.pdbx_description
1 polymer ?
#
loop_
_entity_poly.entity_id
_entity_poly.type
_entity_poly.pdbx_seq_one_letter_code
_entity_poly.pdbx_strand_id
1 'polypeptide(L)'
;MRTSIRCRPAHGRLALLCVAAMYLLLGTAQVRADSDPRDIVDTAVEAGNFDTLVAAVKAAELVNTLKQPGPFTVFAPTDGAFNNLPAGTLESLLKPENKQQLVDILTYHVVSGRVSARDAYGLNNAATVNGQRLNVAIPDGKLAIDGASVVATDINCSNGVIHVIDRVLLPEQARIPAAAKKAGKFNTLLAAVSAAGLAEVLDGSGPFTVFAPSDQAFERLPEGTVASLLKPENKNKLVDILKYHVVSGRVYADQAAQAKQAKTLLGSVLETSVSAEGLRINESLVVQADLDLANGVVHVIDAVLLPEPMNPRQAMRTLHDAIRRGVPVYNHGDHRKCADIYMAACKMIVDSESDQMPQEVMDVLQRTVTRAKHMHHSGARAWALRHGMDSALGSMRQMSLASVE
;
A
#
# COMPACT_ATOMS: atom_id res chain seq x y z
N MET A 1 36.46 -12.04 -71.27
CA MET A 1 37.87 -12.28 -71.60
C MET A 1 38.53 -12.87 -70.36
N ARG A 2 38.86 -14.18 -70.34
CA ARG A 2 40.25 -14.71 -70.46
C ARG A 2 41.19 -13.98 -69.48
N THR A 3 41.71 -14.58 -68.42
CA THR A 3 42.72 -15.68 -68.37
C THR A 3 42.89 -16.12 -66.90
N SER A 4 42.62 -17.35 -66.45
CA SER A 4 43.45 -18.57 -66.47
C SER A 4 44.95 -18.41 -66.17
N ILE A 5 45.41 -18.92 -65.02
CA ILE A 5 46.73 -19.56 -64.87
C ILE A 5 46.53 -20.93 -64.19
N ARG A 6 47.15 -21.94 -64.81
CA ARG A 6 47.12 -23.37 -64.52
C ARG A 6 48.23 -23.75 -63.53
N CYS A 7 48.07 -24.86 -62.80
CA CYS A 7 48.95 -26.04 -62.94
C CYS A 7 48.34 -27.26 -62.21
N ARG A 8 48.43 -28.43 -62.85
CA ARG A 8 47.98 -29.78 -62.46
C ARG A 8 49.23 -30.63 -62.03
N PRO A 9 49.21 -31.99 -61.99
CA PRO A 9 48.59 -32.94 -61.04
C PRO A 9 49.57 -34.08 -60.60
N ALA A 10 49.14 -35.01 -59.73
CA ALA A 10 49.56 -36.43 -59.73
C ALA A 10 48.62 -37.22 -58.79
N HIS A 11 47.67 -38.03 -59.28
CA HIS A 11 47.73 -39.46 -59.66
C HIS A 11 47.74 -40.46 -58.49
N GLY A 12 46.73 -41.37 -58.50
CA GLY A 12 46.73 -42.67 -57.78
C GLY A 12 45.55 -42.84 -56.81
N ARG A 13 44.32 -43.10 -57.25
CA ARG A 13 43.66 -44.43 -57.39
C ARG A 13 43.60 -45.32 -56.13
N LEU A 14 42.35 -45.65 -55.82
CA LEU A 14 41.80 -46.94 -55.38
C LEU A 14 41.62 -47.25 -53.88
N ALA A 15 40.35 -47.58 -53.58
CA ALA A 15 39.88 -48.62 -52.65
C ALA A 15 40.07 -48.35 -51.15
N LEU A 16 39.26 -48.83 -50.22
CA LEU A 16 37.90 -49.38 -50.14
C LEU A 16 37.80 -49.68 -48.62
N LEU A 17 36.69 -49.29 -47.97
CA LEU A 17 36.13 -49.85 -46.73
C LEU A 17 37.08 -50.52 -45.70
N CYS A 18 37.12 -49.99 -44.47
CA CYS A 18 36.64 -50.72 -43.28
C CYS A 18 36.75 -49.86 -42.01
N VAL A 19 35.62 -49.73 -41.33
CA VAL A 19 35.44 -49.17 -40.00
C VAL A 19 35.93 -50.19 -38.97
N ALA A 20 36.75 -49.79 -37.99
CA ALA A 20 36.53 -50.09 -36.57
C ALA A 20 37.68 -49.60 -35.66
N ALA A 21 37.27 -48.77 -34.70
CA ALA A 21 37.65 -48.80 -33.29
C ALA A 21 39.09 -48.43 -32.85
N MET A 22 39.12 -47.27 -32.19
CA MET A 22 39.59 -47.09 -30.80
C MET A 22 41.11 -47.09 -30.57
N TYR A 23 41.69 -45.91 -30.35
CA TYR A 23 42.38 -45.56 -29.10
C TYR A 23 42.81 -44.07 -29.09
N LEU A 24 42.86 -43.50 -27.89
CA LEU A 24 43.32 -42.16 -27.44
C LEU A 24 42.29 -41.01 -27.44
N LEU A 25 41.45 -41.00 -26.40
CA LEU A 25 41.04 -39.77 -25.74
C LEU A 25 42.23 -39.19 -24.97
N LEU A 26 42.92 -38.18 -25.54
CA LEU A 26 43.51 -37.13 -24.71
C LEU A 26 42.37 -36.20 -24.30
N GLY A 27 41.86 -36.41 -23.10
CA GLY A 27 40.96 -35.48 -22.45
C GLY A 27 41.69 -34.18 -22.16
N THR A 28 41.55 -33.18 -23.02
CA THR A 28 41.64 -31.80 -22.57
C THR A 28 40.36 -31.52 -21.80
N ALA A 29 40.44 -31.62 -20.48
CA ALA A 29 39.45 -31.05 -19.59
C ALA A 29 39.39 -29.55 -19.88
N GLN A 30 38.45 -29.14 -20.74
CA GLN A 30 37.97 -27.77 -20.75
C GLN A 30 37.28 -27.59 -19.41
N VAL A 31 37.99 -26.98 -18.46
CA VAL A 31 37.37 -26.32 -17.31
C VAL A 31 36.51 -25.20 -17.89
N ARG A 32 35.27 -25.53 -18.24
CA ARG A 32 34.21 -24.53 -18.29
C ARG A 32 34.01 -24.11 -16.83
N ALA A 33 34.51 -22.94 -16.47
CA ALA A 33 34.03 -22.24 -15.29
C ALA A 33 32.57 -21.90 -15.56
N ASP A 34 31.69 -22.84 -15.23
CA ASP A 34 30.26 -22.63 -15.13
C ASP A 34 30.05 -21.90 -13.80
N SER A 35 30.37 -20.60 -13.76
CA SER A 35 29.99 -19.76 -12.64
C SER A 35 28.51 -19.47 -12.80
N ASP A 36 27.68 -20.41 -12.35
CA ASP A 36 26.26 -20.16 -12.12
C ASP A 36 26.17 -18.84 -11.35
N PRO A 37 25.46 -17.80 -11.85
CA PRO A 37 25.47 -16.50 -11.22
C PRO A 37 25.07 -16.65 -9.75
N ARG A 38 25.91 -16.14 -8.85
CA ARG A 38 25.70 -16.29 -7.41
C ARG A 38 24.49 -15.49 -6.95
N ASP A 39 23.79 -16.00 -5.96
CA ASP A 39 22.66 -15.27 -5.37
C ASP A 39 23.14 -14.06 -4.55
N ILE A 40 22.21 -13.19 -4.16
CA ILE A 40 22.51 -11.97 -3.38
C ILE A 40 23.26 -12.29 -2.08
N VAL A 41 22.91 -13.38 -1.39
CA VAL A 41 23.50 -13.73 -0.09
C VAL A 41 24.93 -14.23 -0.28
N ASP A 42 25.14 -15.11 -1.26
CA ASP A 42 26.45 -15.69 -1.56
C ASP A 42 27.41 -14.63 -2.12
N THR A 43 26.88 -13.66 -2.89
CA THR A 43 27.65 -12.49 -3.37
C THR A 43 28.07 -11.57 -2.22
N ALA A 44 27.20 -11.34 -1.23
CA ALA A 44 27.52 -10.51 -0.06
C ALA A 44 28.60 -11.16 0.83
N VAL A 45 28.55 -12.48 1.01
CA VAL A 45 29.55 -13.22 1.81
C VAL A 45 30.93 -13.16 1.19
N GLU A 46 31.04 -13.29 -0.14
CA GLU A 46 32.34 -13.26 -0.81
C GLU A 46 32.99 -11.87 -0.84
N ALA A 47 32.17 -10.81 -0.89
CA ALA A 47 32.67 -9.44 -0.92
C ALA A 47 33.36 -9.01 0.40
N GLY A 48 33.18 -9.75 1.49
CA GLY A 48 33.94 -9.62 2.75
C GLY A 48 33.73 -8.34 3.56
N ASN A 49 32.90 -7.41 3.06
CA ASN A 49 32.59 -6.12 3.71
C ASN A 49 31.12 -6.02 4.17
N PHE A 50 30.42 -7.16 4.27
CA PHE A 50 29.00 -7.27 4.61
C PHE A 50 28.73 -8.29 5.72
N ASP A 51 29.73 -8.60 6.56
CA ASP A 51 29.61 -9.64 7.59
C ASP A 51 28.48 -9.31 8.59
N THR A 52 28.32 -8.02 8.92
CA THR A 52 27.27 -7.53 9.82
C THR A 52 25.88 -7.70 9.19
N LEU A 53 25.75 -7.42 7.88
CA LEU A 53 24.50 -7.58 7.16
C LEU A 53 24.10 -9.06 7.07
N VAL A 54 25.06 -9.95 6.77
CA VAL A 54 24.80 -11.41 6.71
C VAL A 54 24.39 -11.93 8.09
N ALA A 55 25.03 -11.47 9.17
CA ALA A 55 24.64 -11.82 10.53
C ALA A 55 23.21 -11.34 10.86
N ALA A 56 22.87 -10.10 10.49
CA ALA A 56 21.53 -9.55 10.68
C ALA A 56 20.46 -10.33 9.89
N VAL A 57 20.71 -10.67 8.63
CA VAL A 57 19.79 -11.47 7.80
C VAL A 57 19.57 -12.87 8.36
N LYS A 58 20.61 -13.49 8.93
CA LYS A 58 20.51 -14.78 9.63
C LYS A 58 19.67 -14.65 10.90
N ALA A 59 19.90 -13.62 11.73
CA ALA A 59 19.13 -13.36 12.95
C ALA A 59 17.65 -13.05 12.66
N ALA A 60 17.37 -12.39 11.54
CA ALA A 60 16.03 -12.08 11.06
C ALA A 60 15.34 -13.25 10.33
N GLU A 61 16.02 -14.38 10.12
CA GLU A 61 15.53 -15.54 9.36
C GLU A 61 15.10 -15.21 7.91
N LEU A 62 15.64 -14.14 7.32
CA LEU A 62 15.29 -13.68 5.97
C LEU A 62 16.12 -14.33 4.85
N VAL A 63 17.06 -15.22 5.19
CA VAL A 63 17.93 -15.91 4.21
C VAL A 63 17.11 -16.58 3.12
N ASN A 64 16.04 -17.30 3.50
CA ASN A 64 15.20 -18.02 2.54
C ASN A 64 14.41 -17.07 1.63
N THR A 65 14.03 -15.90 2.13
CA THR A 65 13.33 -14.85 1.37
C THR A 65 14.26 -14.22 0.33
N LEU A 66 15.50 -13.90 0.72
CA LEU A 66 16.49 -13.31 -0.18
C LEU A 66 17.12 -14.31 -1.15
N LYS A 67 16.94 -15.61 -0.96
CA LYS A 67 17.31 -16.67 -1.92
C LYS A 67 16.16 -17.07 -2.86
N GLN A 68 14.97 -16.49 -2.72
CA GLN A 68 13.88 -16.75 -3.67
C GLN A 68 14.28 -16.30 -5.10
N PRO A 69 13.72 -16.93 -6.14
CA PRO A 69 13.92 -16.49 -7.51
C PRO A 69 13.38 -15.06 -7.67
N GLY A 70 14.30 -14.11 -7.83
CA GLY A 70 14.01 -12.70 -8.01
C GLY A 70 13.67 -12.34 -9.46
N PRO A 71 13.48 -11.05 -9.75
CA PRO A 71 14.51 -10.07 -9.40
C PRO A 71 14.23 -9.25 -8.14
N PHE A 72 15.26 -9.08 -7.32
CA PHE A 72 15.31 -8.12 -6.20
C PHE A 72 16.41 -7.09 -6.39
N THR A 73 16.25 -5.92 -5.80
CA THR A 73 17.30 -4.92 -5.67
C THR A 73 17.57 -4.69 -4.19
N VAL A 74 18.82 -4.90 -3.75
CA VAL A 74 19.20 -4.77 -2.34
C VAL A 74 20.18 -3.62 -2.19
N PHE A 75 19.82 -2.66 -1.35
CA PHE A 75 20.73 -1.61 -0.91
C PHE A 75 21.52 -2.13 0.29
N ALA A 76 22.75 -2.59 0.06
CA ALA A 76 23.57 -3.24 1.08
C ALA A 76 24.49 -2.21 1.78
N PRO A 77 24.25 -1.90 3.07
CA PRO A 77 25.18 -1.08 3.85
C PRO A 77 26.48 -1.85 4.12
N THR A 78 27.61 -1.18 3.99
CA THR A 78 28.93 -1.73 4.37
C THR A 78 29.03 -1.93 5.88
N ASP A 79 29.98 -2.76 6.35
CA ASP A 79 30.27 -2.88 7.79
C ASP A 79 30.64 -1.52 8.43
N GLY A 80 31.31 -0.64 7.67
CA GLY A 80 31.56 0.75 8.09
C GLY A 80 30.28 1.56 8.32
N ALA A 81 29.24 1.33 7.52
CA ALA A 81 27.94 1.98 7.67
C ALA A 81 27.23 1.56 8.97
N PHE A 82 27.34 0.29 9.36
CA PHE A 82 26.81 -0.20 10.64
C PHE A 82 27.57 0.37 11.84
N ASN A 83 28.89 0.53 11.73
CA ASN A 83 29.71 1.17 12.78
C ASN A 83 29.38 2.65 12.99
N ASN A 84 28.82 3.32 11.98
CA ASN A 84 28.36 4.71 12.07
C ASN A 84 27.00 4.87 12.77
N LEU A 85 26.32 3.78 13.12
CA LEU A 85 25.12 3.84 13.94
C LEU A 85 25.45 4.31 15.36
N PRO A 86 24.52 4.99 16.05
CA PRO A 86 24.71 5.33 17.46
C PRO A 86 25.07 4.10 18.30
N ALA A 87 25.99 4.27 19.25
CA ALA A 87 26.44 3.18 20.11
C ALA A 87 25.25 2.50 20.80
N GLY A 88 25.19 1.17 20.74
CA GLY A 88 24.10 0.36 21.29
C GLY A 88 22.89 0.15 20.37
N THR A 89 22.79 0.83 19.22
CA THR A 89 21.69 0.61 18.27
C THR A 89 21.76 -0.79 17.66
N LEU A 90 22.93 -1.20 17.14
CA LEU A 90 23.10 -2.53 16.54
C LEU A 90 22.89 -3.65 17.58
N GLU A 91 23.47 -3.51 18.77
CA GLU A 91 23.30 -4.47 19.85
C GLU A 91 21.83 -4.59 20.27
N SER A 92 21.10 -3.48 20.31
CA SER A 92 19.66 -3.50 20.57
C SER A 92 18.90 -4.22 19.45
N LEU A 93 19.21 -3.94 18.18
CA LEU A 93 18.52 -4.53 17.03
C LEU A 93 18.75 -6.04 16.91
N LEU A 94 19.90 -6.55 17.36
CA LEU A 94 20.22 -7.98 17.36
C LEU A 94 19.56 -8.76 18.50
N LYS A 95 18.93 -8.08 19.46
CA LYS A 95 18.19 -8.75 20.54
C LYS A 95 16.94 -9.46 20.00
N PRO A 96 16.61 -10.66 20.51
CA PRO A 96 15.45 -11.41 20.04
C PRO A 96 14.13 -10.65 20.23
N GLU A 97 14.03 -9.78 21.24
CA GLU A 97 12.86 -8.92 21.46
C GLU A 97 12.64 -7.91 20.33
N ASN A 98 13.71 -7.53 19.60
CA ASN A 98 13.66 -6.56 18.50
C ASN A 98 13.72 -7.22 17.11
N LYS A 99 13.56 -8.54 17.03
CA LYS A 99 13.60 -9.29 15.77
C LYS A 99 12.67 -8.70 14.71
N GLN A 100 11.47 -8.25 15.08
CA GLN A 100 10.54 -7.63 14.13
C GLN A 100 11.08 -6.31 13.57
N GLN A 101 11.69 -5.46 14.42
CA GLN A 101 12.32 -4.22 13.95
C GLN A 101 13.47 -4.51 13.00
N LEU A 102 14.26 -5.55 13.27
CA LEU A 102 15.34 -5.97 12.39
C LEU A 102 14.81 -6.45 11.03
N VAL A 103 13.73 -7.25 11.03
CA VAL A 103 13.04 -7.66 9.80
C VAL A 103 12.54 -6.44 9.02
N ASP A 104 11.95 -5.46 9.71
CA ASP A 104 11.43 -4.24 9.08
C ASP A 104 12.55 -3.41 8.44
N ILE A 105 13.67 -3.22 9.15
CA ILE A 105 14.85 -2.53 8.63
C ILE A 105 15.42 -3.27 7.41
N LEU A 106 15.61 -4.58 7.50
CA LEU A 106 16.19 -5.36 6.40
C LEU A 106 15.26 -5.37 5.17
N THR A 107 13.95 -5.50 5.36
CA THR A 107 12.97 -5.43 4.26
C THR A 107 12.84 -4.03 3.66
N TYR A 108 13.19 -2.98 4.41
CA TYR A 108 13.28 -1.61 3.89
C TYR A 108 14.47 -1.40 2.94
N HIS A 109 15.55 -2.15 3.12
CA HIS A 109 16.69 -2.11 2.19
C HIS A 109 16.44 -2.88 0.88
N VAL A 110 15.31 -3.59 0.77
CA VAL A 110 14.99 -4.46 -0.36
C VAL A 110 13.86 -3.84 -1.17
N VAL A 111 14.07 -3.73 -2.47
CA VAL A 111 13.08 -3.32 -3.45
C VAL A 111 12.76 -4.52 -4.34
N SER A 112 11.47 -4.75 -4.57
CA SER A 112 11.00 -5.76 -5.51
C SER A 112 11.24 -5.29 -6.95
N GLY A 113 11.89 -6.13 -7.76
CA GLY A 113 12.27 -5.79 -9.13
C GLY A 113 13.76 -5.53 -9.30
N ARG A 114 14.22 -5.53 -10.55
CA ARG A 114 15.60 -5.16 -10.91
C ARG A 114 15.63 -3.68 -11.22
N VAL A 115 16.27 -2.89 -10.37
CA VAL A 115 16.47 -1.45 -10.57
C VAL A 115 17.96 -1.24 -10.77
N SER A 116 18.40 -1.00 -12.01
CA SER A 116 19.79 -0.61 -12.27
C SER A 116 20.04 0.80 -11.79
N ALA A 117 21.30 1.21 -11.62
CA ALA A 117 21.60 2.60 -11.32
C ALA A 117 21.03 3.54 -12.38
N ARG A 118 21.10 3.13 -13.67
CA ARG A 118 20.51 3.88 -14.79
C ARG A 118 19.02 4.10 -14.61
N ASP A 119 18.28 3.09 -14.19
CA ASP A 119 16.85 3.22 -13.93
C ASP A 119 16.60 4.08 -12.70
N ALA A 120 17.42 3.94 -11.65
CA ALA A 120 17.34 4.74 -10.44
C ALA A 120 17.52 6.24 -10.71
N TYR A 121 18.34 6.63 -11.70
CA TYR A 121 18.46 8.05 -12.11
C TYR A 121 17.15 8.66 -12.64
N GLY A 122 16.21 7.83 -13.12
CA GLY A 122 14.89 8.27 -13.59
C GLY A 122 13.79 8.15 -12.54
N LEU A 123 14.09 7.63 -11.35
CA LEU A 123 13.14 7.41 -10.28
C LEU A 123 13.28 8.50 -9.22
N ASN A 124 12.16 8.99 -8.72
CA ASN A 124 12.13 9.86 -7.53
C ASN A 124 11.94 9.04 -6.25
N ASN A 125 11.39 7.83 -6.36
CA ASN A 125 11.14 6.96 -5.23
C ASN A 125 11.08 5.49 -5.66
N ALA A 126 11.23 4.58 -4.68
CA ALA A 126 11.12 3.15 -4.88
C ALA A 126 10.32 2.50 -3.74
N ALA A 127 9.37 1.62 -4.07
CA ALA A 127 8.60 0.89 -3.07
C ALA A 127 9.42 -0.28 -2.52
N THR A 128 9.55 -0.35 -1.20
CA THR A 128 10.30 -1.42 -0.53
C THR A 128 9.43 -2.61 -0.19
N VAL A 129 10.06 -3.74 0.16
CA VAL A 129 9.35 -4.94 0.63
C VAL A 129 8.67 -4.67 1.98
N ASN A 130 9.19 -3.74 2.79
CA ASN A 130 8.53 -3.28 4.02
C ASN A 130 7.22 -2.51 3.75
N GLY A 131 7.02 -2.01 2.53
CA GLY A 131 5.83 -1.25 2.11
C GLY A 131 5.99 0.27 2.17
N GLN A 132 6.98 0.76 2.91
CA GLN A 132 7.41 2.18 2.88
C GLN A 132 8.16 2.50 1.58
N ARG A 133 8.17 3.76 1.17
CA ARG A 133 8.94 4.22 0.00
C ARG A 133 10.32 4.74 0.40
N LEU A 134 11.32 4.42 -0.41
CA LEU A 134 12.62 5.07 -0.38
C LEU A 134 12.56 6.32 -1.24
N ASN A 135 13.14 7.42 -0.77
CA ASN A 135 13.41 8.58 -1.60
C ASN A 135 14.69 8.35 -2.41
N VAL A 136 14.62 8.59 -3.73
CA VAL A 136 15.78 8.52 -4.62
C VAL A 136 16.13 9.94 -5.03
N ALA A 137 17.33 10.38 -4.64
CA ALA A 137 17.82 11.73 -4.89
C ALA A 137 19.20 11.68 -5.56
N ILE A 138 19.56 12.75 -6.27
CA ILE A 138 20.87 12.87 -6.92
C ILE A 138 21.53 14.20 -6.50
N PRO A 139 21.90 14.35 -5.22
CA PRO A 139 22.67 15.51 -4.79
C PRO A 139 24.04 15.53 -5.48
N ASP A 140 24.42 16.66 -6.07
CA ASP A 140 25.74 16.89 -6.68
C ASP A 140 26.16 15.81 -7.70
N GLY A 141 25.20 15.23 -8.43
CA GLY A 141 25.46 14.21 -9.44
C GLY A 141 25.73 12.81 -8.89
N LYS A 142 25.59 12.57 -7.58
CA LYS A 142 25.75 11.26 -6.95
C LYS A 142 24.40 10.69 -6.51
N LEU A 143 24.14 9.43 -6.84
CA LEU A 143 22.93 8.74 -6.41
C LEU A 143 22.91 8.58 -4.89
N ALA A 144 21.82 9.02 -4.27
CA ALA A 144 21.56 8.90 -2.84
C ALA A 144 20.16 8.32 -2.59
N ILE A 145 20.06 7.42 -1.63
CA ILE A 145 18.83 6.71 -1.24
C ILE A 145 18.52 7.09 0.21
N ASP A 146 17.44 7.83 0.45
CA ASP A 146 17.11 8.44 1.75
C ASP A 146 18.29 9.15 2.43
N GLY A 147 19.12 9.81 1.61
CA GLY A 147 20.31 10.54 2.07
C GLY A 147 21.53 9.65 2.37
N ALA A 148 21.48 8.34 2.13
CA ALA A 148 22.64 7.46 2.08
C ALA A 148 23.27 7.50 0.68
N SER A 149 24.58 7.71 0.59
CA SER A 149 25.28 7.76 -0.69
C SER A 149 25.51 6.34 -1.21
N VAL A 150 25.29 6.13 -2.50
CA VAL A 150 25.61 4.86 -3.15
C VAL A 150 27.09 4.84 -3.53
N VAL A 151 27.85 3.92 -2.94
CA VAL A 151 29.32 3.78 -3.07
C VAL A 151 29.69 2.91 -4.27
N ALA A 152 28.93 1.85 -4.52
CA ALA A 152 29.09 0.98 -5.67
C ALA A 152 27.72 0.56 -6.20
N THR A 153 27.55 0.52 -7.51
CA THR A 153 26.27 0.20 -8.15
C THR A 153 26.36 -1.05 -9.03
N ASP A 154 25.21 -1.62 -9.35
CA ASP A 154 25.03 -2.63 -10.41
C ASP A 154 25.83 -3.93 -10.20
N ILE A 155 25.99 -4.37 -8.95
CA ILE A 155 26.55 -5.70 -8.66
C ILE A 155 25.51 -6.75 -9.03
N ASN A 156 25.72 -7.45 -10.14
CA ASN A 156 24.78 -8.41 -10.67
C ASN A 156 24.84 -9.76 -9.93
N CYS A 157 23.67 -10.20 -9.45
CA CYS A 157 23.44 -11.52 -8.87
C CYS A 157 22.45 -12.31 -9.75
N SER A 158 22.35 -13.64 -9.56
CA SER A 158 21.37 -14.48 -10.28
C SER A 158 19.94 -14.07 -10.02
N ASN A 159 19.63 -13.66 -8.78
CA ASN A 159 18.29 -13.30 -8.35
C ASN A 159 18.10 -11.78 -8.15
N GLY A 160 19.04 -10.93 -8.62
CA GLY A 160 18.89 -9.49 -8.43
C GLY A 160 20.11 -8.62 -8.71
N VAL A 161 20.10 -7.44 -8.10
CA VAL A 161 21.19 -6.45 -8.13
C VAL A 161 21.45 -5.96 -6.72
N ILE A 162 22.72 -5.77 -6.37
CA ILE A 162 23.15 -5.12 -5.13
C ILE A 162 23.69 -3.73 -5.45
N HIS A 163 23.23 -2.73 -4.69
CA HIS A 163 23.83 -1.39 -4.63
C HIS A 163 24.39 -1.17 -3.23
N VAL A 164 25.67 -0.82 -3.15
CA VAL A 164 26.37 -0.64 -1.88
C VAL A 164 26.16 0.78 -1.39
N ILE A 165 25.77 0.94 -0.12
CA ILE A 165 25.51 2.25 0.49
C ILE A 165 26.41 2.51 1.71
N ASP A 166 26.62 3.79 2.01
CA ASP A 166 27.49 4.26 3.10
C ASP A 166 26.78 4.40 4.47
N ARG A 167 25.46 4.21 4.51
CA ARG A 167 24.63 4.36 5.71
C ARG A 167 23.52 3.31 5.75
N VAL A 168 23.14 2.86 6.94
CA VAL A 168 21.97 2.00 7.14
C VAL A 168 20.69 2.82 6.98
N LEU A 169 19.77 2.34 6.14
CA LEU A 169 18.44 2.93 5.93
C LEU A 169 17.53 2.54 7.09
N LEU A 170 16.96 3.53 7.78
CA LEU A 170 16.06 3.30 8.91
C LEU A 170 14.64 3.71 8.50
N PRO A 171 13.69 2.75 8.42
CA PRO A 171 12.30 3.07 8.14
C PRO A 171 11.67 3.86 9.27
N GLU A 172 10.64 4.65 8.96
CA GLU A 172 9.88 5.38 9.97
C GLU A 172 9.16 4.39 10.89
N GLN A 173 9.32 4.59 12.20
CA GLN A 173 8.73 3.74 13.24
C GLN A 173 7.50 4.38 13.87
N ALA A 174 7.35 5.70 13.71
CA ALA A 174 6.19 6.41 14.24
C ALA A 174 4.91 5.93 13.53
N ARG A 175 3.88 5.65 14.33
CA ARG A 175 2.53 5.38 13.85
C ARG A 175 1.73 6.68 13.76
N ILE A 176 0.62 6.66 13.03
CA ILE A 176 -0.22 7.84 12.77
C ILE A 176 -0.53 8.67 14.03
N PRO A 177 -1.06 8.10 15.14
CA PRO A 177 -1.41 8.93 16.30
C PRO A 177 -0.19 9.56 16.99
N ALA A 178 0.91 8.81 17.09
CA ALA A 178 2.15 9.28 17.70
C ALA A 178 2.81 10.38 16.86
N ALA A 179 2.83 10.22 15.53
CA ALA A 179 3.35 11.21 14.60
C ALA A 179 2.53 12.51 14.65
N ALA A 180 1.19 12.41 14.66
CA ALA A 180 0.31 13.57 14.78
C ALA A 180 0.53 14.32 16.10
N LYS A 181 0.72 13.61 17.22
CA LYS A 181 1.02 14.21 18.52
C LYS A 181 2.36 14.94 18.52
N LYS A 182 3.40 14.35 17.92
CA LYS A 182 4.74 14.95 17.80
C LYS A 182 4.72 16.21 16.93
N ALA A 183 3.90 16.25 15.89
CA ALA A 183 3.78 17.39 15.00
C ALA A 183 3.12 18.62 15.66
N GLY A 184 2.27 18.42 16.67
CA GLY A 184 1.67 19.50 17.48
C GLY A 184 0.63 20.38 16.78
N LYS A 185 0.27 20.08 15.52
CA LYS A 185 -0.67 20.86 14.67
C LYS A 185 -2.01 20.14 14.40
N PHE A 186 -2.27 19.05 15.13
CA PHE A 186 -3.42 18.16 14.94
C PHE A 186 -4.19 17.94 16.25
N ASN A 187 -4.16 18.91 17.16
CA ASN A 187 -4.73 18.74 18.51
C ASN A 187 -6.24 18.49 18.45
N THR A 188 -6.95 19.20 17.58
CA THR A 188 -8.40 19.06 17.36
C THR A 188 -8.73 17.71 16.75
N LEU A 189 -7.95 17.26 15.76
CA LEU A 189 -8.10 15.94 15.14
C LEU A 189 -7.89 14.82 16.17
N LEU A 190 -6.84 14.91 16.98
CA LEU A 190 -6.55 13.92 18.02
C LEU A 190 -7.66 13.86 19.08
N ALA A 191 -8.20 15.01 19.49
CA ALA A 191 -9.34 15.08 20.40
C ALA A 191 -10.59 14.43 19.78
N ALA A 192 -10.88 14.69 18.51
CA ALA A 192 -11.97 14.07 17.76
C ALA A 192 -11.81 12.54 17.66
N VAL A 193 -10.62 12.06 17.30
CA VAL A 193 -10.30 10.63 17.22
C VAL A 193 -10.48 9.95 18.58
N SER A 194 -10.06 10.60 19.66
CA SER A 194 -10.25 10.12 21.03
C SER A 194 -11.73 10.04 21.41
N ALA A 195 -12.51 11.11 21.17
CA ALA A 195 -13.95 11.15 21.45
C ALA A 195 -14.74 10.09 20.65
N ALA A 196 -14.32 9.85 19.41
CA ALA A 196 -14.88 8.82 18.53
C ALA A 196 -14.48 7.39 18.94
N GLY A 197 -13.44 7.22 19.76
CA GLY A 197 -12.89 5.91 20.12
C GLY A 197 -12.15 5.21 18.98
N LEU A 198 -11.55 5.98 18.07
CA LEU A 198 -10.84 5.46 16.88
C LEU A 198 -9.31 5.47 17.04
N ALA A 199 -8.78 5.88 18.20
CA ALA A 199 -7.34 5.96 18.45
C ALA A 199 -6.65 4.60 18.24
N GLU A 200 -7.18 3.53 18.84
CA GLU A 200 -6.65 2.17 18.71
C GLU A 200 -6.75 1.65 17.25
N VAL A 201 -7.78 2.06 16.52
CA VAL A 201 -7.95 1.67 15.11
C VAL A 201 -6.86 2.30 14.25
N LEU A 202 -6.57 3.59 14.47
CA LEU A 202 -5.50 4.30 13.77
C LEU A 202 -4.10 3.91 14.26
N ASP A 203 -3.98 3.32 15.44
CA ASP A 203 -2.72 2.74 15.94
C ASP A 203 -2.49 1.30 15.46
N GLY A 204 -3.52 0.65 14.90
CA GLY A 204 -3.46 -0.71 14.39
C GLY A 204 -2.42 -0.94 13.27
N SER A 205 -2.36 -2.17 12.77
CA SER A 205 -1.34 -2.60 11.79
C SER A 205 -1.36 -1.83 10.47
N GLY A 206 -2.50 -1.23 10.09
CA GLY A 206 -2.66 -0.60 8.78
C GLY A 206 -2.56 -1.61 7.64
N PRO A 207 -2.27 -1.15 6.39
CA PRO A 207 -1.97 0.23 6.03
C PRO A 207 -3.21 1.14 5.90
N PHE A 208 -3.08 2.39 6.34
CA PHE A 208 -4.07 3.45 6.15
C PHE A 208 -3.49 4.63 5.38
N THR A 209 -4.34 5.35 4.65
CA THR A 209 -4.04 6.70 4.17
C THR A 209 -4.98 7.66 4.87
N VAL A 210 -4.44 8.62 5.63
CA VAL A 210 -5.22 9.58 6.40
C VAL A 210 -5.03 10.97 5.82
N PHE A 211 -6.13 11.59 5.40
CA PHE A 211 -6.16 13.00 5.07
C PHE A 211 -6.38 13.78 6.37
N ALA A 212 -5.31 14.31 6.95
CA ALA A 212 -5.31 14.90 8.28
C ALA A 212 -5.53 16.42 8.20
N PRO A 213 -6.71 16.95 8.57
CA PRO A 213 -6.93 18.38 8.67
C PRO A 213 -6.08 18.97 9.79
N SER A 214 -5.39 20.07 9.50
CA SER A 214 -4.67 20.85 10.51
C SER A 214 -5.64 21.56 11.48
N ASP A 215 -5.14 22.02 12.63
CA ASP A 215 -5.96 22.84 13.55
C ASP A 215 -6.55 24.09 12.86
N GLN A 216 -5.80 24.71 11.93
CA GLN A 216 -6.29 25.82 11.09
C GLN A 216 -7.45 25.41 10.16
N ALA A 217 -7.46 24.16 9.68
CA ALA A 217 -8.56 23.64 8.87
C ALA A 217 -9.85 23.53 9.68
N PHE A 218 -9.76 23.20 10.98
CA PHE A 218 -10.92 23.19 11.89
C PHE A 218 -11.40 24.60 12.22
N GLU A 219 -10.50 25.58 12.34
CA GLU A 219 -10.85 26.99 12.58
C GLU A 219 -11.66 27.62 11.44
N ARG A 220 -11.53 27.10 10.21
CA ARG A 220 -12.33 27.53 9.05
C ARG A 220 -13.78 27.04 9.08
N LEU A 221 -14.11 26.10 9.96
CA LEU A 221 -15.50 25.66 10.13
C LEU A 221 -16.33 26.75 10.80
N PRO A 222 -17.64 26.83 10.49
CA PRO A 222 -18.53 27.77 11.17
C PRO A 222 -18.45 27.63 12.70
N GLU A 223 -18.51 28.75 13.39
CA GLU A 223 -18.41 28.79 14.85
C GLU A 223 -19.46 27.85 15.50
N GLY A 224 -19.02 27.07 16.50
CA GLY A 224 -19.86 26.08 17.16
C GLY A 224 -19.95 24.71 16.46
N THR A 225 -19.45 24.54 15.24
CA THR A 225 -19.48 23.25 14.52
C THR A 225 -18.68 22.18 15.25
N VAL A 226 -17.42 22.47 15.60
CA VAL A 226 -16.55 21.52 16.32
C VAL A 226 -17.11 21.20 17.70
N ALA A 227 -17.58 22.23 18.43
CA ALA A 227 -18.20 22.04 19.74
C ALA A 227 -19.45 21.17 19.67
N SER A 228 -20.25 21.30 18.59
CA SER A 228 -21.41 20.45 18.33
C SER A 228 -20.99 19.01 18.01
N LEU A 229 -19.99 18.81 17.13
CA LEU A 229 -19.51 17.49 16.73
C LEU A 229 -18.89 16.69 17.89
N LEU A 230 -18.30 17.37 18.87
CA LEU A 230 -17.72 16.74 20.05
C LEU A 230 -18.76 16.36 21.12
N LYS A 231 -20.03 16.74 20.97
CA LYS A 231 -21.08 16.33 21.91
C LYS A 231 -21.33 14.82 21.82
N PRO A 232 -21.65 14.14 22.95
CA PRO A 232 -21.96 12.71 22.96
C PRO A 232 -23.06 12.33 21.98
N GLU A 233 -24.09 13.17 21.82
CA GLU A 233 -25.20 12.96 20.89
C GLU A 233 -24.74 12.87 19.42
N ASN A 234 -23.65 13.55 19.05
CA ASN A 234 -23.13 13.60 17.68
C ASN A 234 -21.98 12.63 17.41
N LYS A 235 -21.69 11.73 18.35
CA LYS A 235 -20.57 10.79 18.23
C LYS A 235 -20.59 9.96 16.94
N ASN A 236 -21.77 9.52 16.49
CA ASN A 236 -21.90 8.75 15.26
C ASN A 236 -21.51 9.59 14.03
N LYS A 237 -21.97 10.83 13.95
CA LYS A 237 -21.59 11.78 12.90
C LYS A 237 -20.08 12.03 12.90
N LEU A 238 -19.48 12.19 14.09
CA LEU A 238 -18.04 12.37 14.21
C LEU A 238 -17.26 11.14 13.72
N VAL A 239 -17.71 9.93 14.06
CA VAL A 239 -17.11 8.68 13.56
C VAL A 239 -17.17 8.62 12.04
N ASP A 240 -18.29 9.02 11.43
CA ASP A 240 -18.45 8.99 9.98
C ASP A 240 -17.58 10.04 9.27
N ILE A 241 -17.49 11.26 9.81
CA ILE A 241 -16.57 12.29 9.34
C ILE A 241 -15.12 11.77 9.40
N LEU A 242 -14.70 11.16 10.51
CA LEU A 242 -13.34 10.63 10.64
C LEU A 242 -13.09 9.48 9.67
N LYS A 243 -14.04 8.58 9.47
CA LYS A 243 -13.95 7.52 8.45
C LYS A 243 -13.88 8.06 7.02
N TYR A 244 -14.51 9.21 6.76
CA TYR A 244 -14.44 9.88 5.46
C TYR A 244 -13.04 10.44 5.16
N HIS A 245 -12.25 10.75 6.17
CA HIS A 245 -10.85 11.19 6.01
C HIS A 245 -9.86 10.04 5.83
N VAL A 246 -10.30 8.78 5.92
CA VAL A 246 -9.40 7.62 5.90
C VAL A 246 -9.72 6.72 4.72
N VAL A 247 -8.67 6.31 4.00
CA VAL A 247 -8.70 5.33 2.91
C VAL A 247 -7.86 4.11 3.31
N SER A 248 -8.29 2.92 2.90
CA SER A 248 -7.51 1.70 3.10
C SER A 248 -6.34 1.62 2.12
N GLY A 249 -5.17 1.20 2.59
CA GLY A 249 -3.97 1.11 1.77
C GLY A 249 -3.04 2.31 1.94
N ARG A 250 -1.83 2.19 1.40
CA ARG A 250 -0.87 3.28 1.24
C ARG A 250 -1.12 3.93 -0.11
N VAL A 251 -1.58 5.18 -0.11
CA VAL A 251 -1.82 5.97 -1.31
C VAL A 251 -0.98 7.23 -1.21
N TYR A 252 0.05 7.32 -2.03
CA TYR A 252 0.91 8.49 -2.12
C TYR A 252 0.33 9.54 -3.07
N ALA A 253 0.85 10.77 -3.07
CA ALA A 253 0.27 11.88 -3.83
C ALA A 253 0.29 11.65 -5.35
N ASP A 254 1.35 11.03 -5.88
CA ASP A 254 1.44 10.62 -7.29
C ASP A 254 0.34 9.62 -7.67
N GLN A 255 0.08 8.65 -6.80
CA GLN A 255 -0.98 7.65 -6.99
C GLN A 255 -2.36 8.27 -6.83
N ALA A 256 -2.55 9.15 -5.85
CA ALA A 256 -3.79 9.87 -5.64
C ALA A 256 -4.13 10.74 -6.85
N ALA A 257 -3.15 11.46 -7.40
CA ALA A 257 -3.32 12.27 -8.60
C ALA A 257 -3.77 11.46 -9.83
N GLN A 258 -3.30 10.21 -9.95
CA GLN A 258 -3.67 9.31 -11.05
C GLN A 258 -5.01 8.61 -10.84
N ALA A 259 -5.36 8.29 -9.59
CA ALA A 259 -6.55 7.51 -9.26
C ALA A 259 -7.88 8.23 -9.58
N LYS A 260 -7.87 9.58 -9.58
CA LYS A 260 -9.04 10.49 -9.71
C LYS A 260 -10.10 10.36 -8.61
N GLN A 261 -10.17 9.22 -7.96
CA GLN A 261 -11.11 8.95 -6.88
C GLN A 261 -10.58 7.85 -5.95
N ALA A 262 -10.97 7.91 -4.67
CA ALA A 262 -10.63 6.92 -3.67
C ALA A 262 -11.83 6.58 -2.78
N LYS A 263 -12.03 5.30 -2.48
CA LYS A 263 -13.10 4.86 -1.58
C LYS A 263 -12.62 4.95 -0.13
N THR A 264 -13.37 5.68 0.69
CA THR A 264 -13.08 5.89 2.12
C THR A 264 -13.54 4.70 2.98
N LEU A 265 -13.12 4.68 4.26
CA LEU A 265 -13.63 3.73 5.25
C LEU A 265 -15.12 3.93 5.55
N LEU A 266 -15.65 5.13 5.30
CA LEU A 266 -17.10 5.38 5.38
C LEU A 266 -17.84 4.66 4.23
N GLY A 267 -17.16 4.44 3.10
CA GLY A 267 -17.71 3.85 1.89
C GLY A 267 -18.02 4.87 0.79
N SER A 268 -18.12 6.15 1.16
CA SER A 268 -18.20 7.28 0.25
C SER A 268 -16.89 7.47 -0.52
N VAL A 269 -16.98 8.14 -1.66
CA VAL A 269 -15.84 8.40 -2.54
C VAL A 269 -15.29 9.80 -2.26
N LEU A 270 -13.97 9.91 -2.22
CA LEU A 270 -13.24 11.17 -2.34
C LEU A 270 -12.83 11.34 -3.79
N GLU A 271 -12.99 12.53 -4.32
CA GLU A 271 -12.45 12.90 -5.62
C GLU A 271 -11.02 13.43 -5.43
N THR A 272 -10.14 13.09 -6.35
CA THR A 272 -8.76 13.60 -6.35
C THR A 272 -8.53 14.36 -7.64
N SER A 273 -7.99 15.57 -7.52
CA SER A 273 -7.69 16.42 -8.67
C SER A 273 -6.35 17.14 -8.46
N VAL A 274 -5.73 17.59 -9.55
CA VAL A 274 -4.52 18.40 -9.47
C VAL A 274 -4.86 19.78 -10.00
N SER A 275 -4.57 20.80 -9.20
CA SER A 275 -4.75 22.21 -9.53
C SER A 275 -3.38 22.90 -9.68
N ALA A 276 -3.37 24.18 -10.05
CA ALA A 276 -2.13 24.97 -10.09
C ALA A 276 -1.43 25.07 -8.72
N GLU A 277 -2.20 24.94 -7.62
CA GLU A 277 -1.71 25.01 -6.24
C GLU A 277 -1.21 23.65 -5.71
N GLY A 278 -1.53 22.55 -6.39
CA GLY A 278 -1.17 21.19 -5.97
C GLY A 278 -2.34 20.20 -5.99
N LEU A 279 -2.12 19.05 -5.34
CA LEU A 279 -3.11 17.98 -5.18
C LEU A 279 -4.27 18.44 -4.31
N ARG A 280 -5.50 18.20 -4.78
CA ARG A 280 -6.74 18.43 -4.04
C ARG A 280 -7.48 17.13 -3.77
N ILE A 281 -8.09 17.05 -2.61
CA ILE A 281 -8.98 15.98 -2.17
C ILE A 281 -10.35 16.62 -1.97
N ASN A 282 -11.29 16.29 -2.84
CA ASN A 282 -12.48 17.11 -3.12
C ASN A 282 -12.02 18.57 -3.37
N GLU A 283 -12.55 19.51 -2.59
CA GLU A 283 -12.19 20.93 -2.61
C GLU A 283 -11.06 21.29 -1.64
N SER A 284 -10.48 20.34 -0.91
CA SER A 284 -9.43 20.59 0.09
C SER A 284 -8.03 20.48 -0.52
N LEU A 285 -7.14 21.43 -0.25
CA LEU A 285 -5.76 21.42 -0.74
C LEU A 285 -4.89 20.57 0.17
N VAL A 286 -4.04 19.72 -0.41
CA VAL A 286 -2.99 19.01 0.31
C VAL A 286 -1.81 19.95 0.53
N VAL A 287 -1.62 20.41 1.77
CA VAL A 287 -0.57 21.36 2.17
C VAL A 287 0.77 20.65 2.35
N GLN A 288 0.73 19.41 2.82
CA GLN A 288 1.91 18.56 2.97
C GLN A 288 1.52 17.13 2.61
N ALA A 289 2.15 16.61 1.56
CA ALA A 289 1.91 15.27 1.05
C ALA A 289 2.94 14.27 1.59
N ASP A 290 2.59 12.99 1.48
CA ASP A 290 3.52 11.86 1.57
C ASP A 290 4.30 11.77 2.90
N LEU A 291 3.64 12.05 4.03
CA LEU A 291 4.17 11.69 5.34
C LEU A 291 4.08 10.16 5.50
N ASP A 292 5.17 9.48 5.17
CA ASP A 292 5.27 8.03 5.28
C ASP A 292 5.53 7.61 6.74
N LEU A 293 4.68 6.74 7.27
CA LEU A 293 4.67 6.27 8.66
C LEU A 293 4.63 4.75 8.70
N ALA A 294 4.94 4.14 9.85
CA ALA A 294 5.00 2.68 9.98
C ALA A 294 3.71 1.97 9.53
N ASN A 295 2.54 2.55 9.83
CA ASN A 295 1.24 1.95 9.57
C ASN A 295 0.41 2.65 8.48
N GLY A 296 1.02 3.55 7.69
CA GLY A 296 0.27 4.27 6.67
C GLY A 296 0.96 5.49 6.10
N VAL A 297 0.18 6.28 5.35
CA VAL A 297 0.58 7.57 4.78
C VAL A 297 -0.36 8.64 5.32
N VAL A 298 0.18 9.81 5.67
CA VAL A 298 -0.61 10.98 6.05
C VAL A 298 -0.44 12.08 5.00
N HIS A 299 -1.57 12.65 4.58
CA HIS A 299 -1.61 13.86 3.76
C HIS A 299 -2.26 14.96 4.58
N VAL A 300 -1.53 16.04 4.85
CA VAL A 300 -2.05 17.19 5.60
C VAL A 300 -2.89 18.03 4.66
N ILE A 301 -4.12 18.32 5.07
CA ILE A 301 -5.09 19.09 4.29
C ILE A 301 -5.49 20.38 4.99
N ASP A 302 -5.94 21.37 4.22
CA ASP A 302 -6.29 22.71 4.71
C ASP A 302 -7.78 22.92 5.00
N ALA A 303 -8.63 21.95 4.68
CA ALA A 303 -10.05 21.95 5.02
C ALA A 303 -10.51 20.58 5.53
N VAL A 304 -11.45 20.58 6.49
CA VAL A 304 -12.09 19.36 6.98
C VAL A 304 -13.02 18.80 5.91
N LEU A 305 -12.84 17.52 5.56
CA LEU A 305 -13.68 16.80 4.61
C LEU A 305 -15.00 16.43 5.28
N LEU A 306 -16.08 17.06 4.83
CA LEU A 306 -17.43 16.72 5.25
C LEU A 306 -18.07 15.84 4.18
N PRO A 307 -18.59 14.64 4.52
CA PRO A 307 -19.31 13.83 3.56
C PRO A 307 -20.57 14.58 3.11
N GLU A 308 -20.89 14.51 1.82
CA GLU A 308 -22.17 15.04 1.33
C GLU A 308 -23.34 14.37 2.07
N PRO A 309 -24.40 15.14 2.41
CA PRO A 309 -25.60 14.56 2.97
C PRO A 309 -26.17 13.54 1.98
N MET A 310 -26.59 12.38 2.50
CA MET A 310 -27.01 11.28 1.66
C MET A 310 -28.25 11.66 0.85
N ASN A 311 -28.12 11.67 -0.48
CA ASN A 311 -29.26 11.92 -1.36
C ASN A 311 -29.94 10.62 -1.83
N PRO A 312 -31.18 10.68 -2.36
CA PRO A 312 -31.91 9.49 -2.81
C PRO A 312 -31.14 8.67 -3.86
N ARG A 313 -30.41 9.32 -4.77
CA ARG A 313 -29.62 8.62 -5.80
C ARG A 313 -28.44 7.84 -5.18
N GLN A 314 -27.78 8.39 -4.16
CA GLN A 314 -26.72 7.72 -3.41
C GLN A 314 -27.28 6.59 -2.53
N ALA A 315 -28.44 6.80 -1.89
CA ALA A 315 -29.14 5.76 -1.12
C ALA A 315 -29.53 4.58 -2.02
N MET A 316 -30.10 4.83 -3.21
CA MET A 316 -30.41 3.78 -4.19
C MET A 316 -29.17 2.98 -4.57
N ARG A 317 -28.07 3.66 -4.93
CA ARG A 317 -26.80 3.00 -5.29
C ARG A 317 -26.28 2.14 -4.13
N THR A 318 -26.32 2.66 -2.91
CA THR A 318 -25.93 1.93 -1.69
C THR A 318 -26.73 0.64 -1.52
N LEU A 319 -28.06 0.72 -1.63
CA LEU A 319 -28.94 -0.44 -1.48
C LEU A 319 -28.71 -1.47 -2.60
N HIS A 320 -28.55 -1.02 -3.86
CA HIS A 320 -28.24 -1.91 -4.98
C HIS A 320 -26.89 -2.61 -4.83
N ASP A 321 -25.86 -1.90 -4.37
CA ASP A 321 -24.52 -2.48 -4.14
C ASP A 321 -24.54 -3.49 -2.98
N ALA A 322 -25.28 -3.20 -1.91
CA ALA A 322 -25.48 -4.12 -0.80
C ALA A 322 -26.16 -5.41 -1.29
N ILE A 323 -27.24 -5.28 -2.07
CA ILE A 323 -27.94 -6.39 -2.72
C ILE A 323 -26.98 -7.20 -3.61
N ARG A 324 -26.22 -6.54 -4.49
CA ARG A 324 -25.26 -7.19 -5.40
C ARG A 324 -24.24 -8.03 -4.63
N ARG A 325 -23.76 -7.53 -3.49
CA ARG A 325 -22.78 -8.23 -2.63
C ARG A 325 -23.41 -9.29 -1.74
N GLY A 326 -24.62 -9.08 -1.26
CA GLY A 326 -25.27 -9.96 -0.29
C GLY A 326 -25.92 -11.20 -0.91
N VAL A 327 -26.49 -11.09 -2.11
CA VAL A 327 -27.16 -12.23 -2.78
C VAL A 327 -26.22 -13.43 -2.97
N PRO A 328 -24.99 -13.27 -3.50
CA PRO A 328 -24.06 -14.40 -3.61
C PRO A 328 -23.70 -14.99 -2.24
N VAL A 329 -23.50 -14.16 -1.22
CA VAL A 329 -23.14 -14.60 0.14
C VAL A 329 -24.26 -15.43 0.76
N TYR A 330 -25.52 -15.01 0.54
CA TYR A 330 -26.69 -15.76 0.99
C TYR A 330 -26.79 -17.13 0.30
N ASN A 331 -26.61 -17.16 -1.03
CA ASN A 331 -26.73 -18.40 -1.82
C ASN A 331 -25.63 -19.42 -1.48
N HIS A 332 -24.48 -18.99 -0.97
CA HIS A 332 -23.43 -19.87 -0.44
C HIS A 332 -23.69 -20.32 1.01
N GLY A 333 -24.84 -19.97 1.62
CA GLY A 333 -25.25 -20.39 2.96
C GLY A 333 -24.79 -19.49 4.11
N ASP A 334 -23.98 -18.45 3.85
CA ASP A 334 -23.53 -17.51 4.89
C ASP A 334 -24.57 -16.40 5.12
N HIS A 335 -25.72 -16.80 5.67
CA HIS A 335 -26.83 -15.89 5.92
C HIS A 335 -26.47 -14.79 6.95
N ARG A 336 -25.53 -15.05 7.87
CA ARG A 336 -25.11 -14.07 8.87
C ARG A 336 -24.40 -12.90 8.20
N LYS A 337 -23.37 -13.20 7.38
CA LYS A 337 -22.63 -12.19 6.64
C LYS A 337 -23.50 -11.42 5.65
N CYS A 338 -24.44 -12.10 4.97
CA CYS A 338 -25.42 -11.44 4.13
C CYS A 338 -26.27 -10.42 4.93
N ALA A 339 -26.82 -10.84 6.06
CA ALA A 339 -27.58 -9.94 6.92
C ALA A 339 -26.73 -8.79 7.46
N ASP A 340 -25.45 -8.99 7.76
CA ASP A 340 -24.55 -7.93 8.22
C ASP A 340 -24.27 -6.91 7.09
N ILE A 341 -24.08 -7.37 5.84
CA ILE A 341 -23.95 -6.49 4.66
C ILE A 341 -25.20 -5.62 4.49
N TYR A 342 -26.39 -6.22 4.55
CA TYR A 342 -27.65 -5.49 4.39
C TYR A 342 -27.91 -4.54 5.56
N MET A 343 -27.67 -4.98 6.79
CA MET A 343 -27.82 -4.16 7.99
C MET A 343 -26.90 -2.94 7.93
N ALA A 344 -25.64 -3.12 7.53
CA ALA A 344 -24.70 -2.01 7.38
C ALA A 344 -25.20 -0.97 6.36
N ALA A 345 -25.73 -1.42 5.22
CA ALA A 345 -26.27 -0.53 4.20
C ALA A 345 -27.50 0.27 4.67
N CYS A 346 -28.48 -0.39 5.29
CA CYS A 346 -29.65 0.30 5.83
C CYS A 346 -29.28 1.28 6.94
N LYS A 347 -28.38 0.88 7.85
CA LYS A 347 -27.89 1.77 8.91
C LYS A 347 -27.17 2.98 8.35
N MET A 348 -26.32 2.82 7.35
CA MET A 348 -25.61 3.95 6.73
C MET A 348 -26.58 5.01 6.19
N ILE A 349 -27.74 4.59 5.67
CA ILE A 349 -28.77 5.52 5.19
C ILE A 349 -29.53 6.15 6.36
N VAL A 350 -29.97 5.34 7.33
CA VAL A 350 -30.70 5.81 8.52
C VAL A 350 -29.87 6.80 9.36
N ASP A 351 -28.61 6.44 9.62
CA ASP A 351 -27.68 7.21 10.45
C ASP A 351 -27.17 8.47 9.72
N SER A 352 -27.43 8.60 8.40
CA SER A 352 -27.06 9.81 7.65
C SER A 352 -27.85 11.05 8.05
N GLU A 353 -29.03 10.87 8.67
CA GLU A 353 -29.95 11.95 9.06
C GLU A 353 -30.13 13.02 7.96
N SER A 354 -30.11 12.60 6.70
CA SER A 354 -30.11 13.53 5.58
C SER A 354 -31.50 14.14 5.37
N ASP A 355 -31.58 15.47 5.43
CA ASP A 355 -32.79 16.23 5.09
C ASP A 355 -33.19 16.10 3.62
N GLN A 356 -32.30 15.57 2.76
CA GLN A 356 -32.59 15.29 1.35
C GLN A 356 -33.31 13.96 1.14
N MET A 357 -33.42 13.13 2.18
CA MET A 357 -34.10 11.84 2.10
C MET A 357 -35.60 11.99 2.38
N PRO A 358 -36.48 11.40 1.53
CA PRO A 358 -37.90 11.35 1.80
C PRO A 358 -38.18 10.64 3.14
N GLN A 359 -39.02 11.26 3.98
CA GLN A 359 -39.37 10.70 5.28
C GLN A 359 -39.96 9.29 5.19
N GLU A 360 -40.76 9.01 4.17
CA GLU A 360 -41.29 7.66 3.93
C GLU A 360 -40.18 6.60 3.80
N VAL A 361 -39.11 6.94 3.07
CA VAL A 361 -37.97 6.04 2.86
C VAL A 361 -37.20 5.85 4.18
N MET A 362 -36.97 6.94 4.91
CA MET A 362 -36.31 6.90 6.22
C MET A 362 -37.09 6.03 7.19
N ASP A 363 -38.40 6.22 7.29
CA ASP A 363 -39.31 5.43 8.11
C ASP A 363 -39.28 3.94 7.78
N VAL A 364 -39.31 3.59 6.50
CA VAL A 364 -39.22 2.19 6.05
C VAL A 364 -37.90 1.56 6.50
N LEU A 365 -36.78 2.26 6.29
CA LEU A 365 -35.46 1.75 6.67
C LEU A 365 -35.29 1.70 8.19
N GLN A 366 -35.77 2.70 8.93
CA GLN A 366 -35.74 2.75 10.39
C GLN A 366 -36.49 1.56 11.01
N ARG A 367 -37.71 1.29 10.53
CA ARG A 367 -38.52 0.14 10.95
C ARG A 367 -37.82 -1.18 10.62
N THR A 368 -37.21 -1.26 9.44
CA THR A 368 -36.49 -2.45 8.98
C THR A 368 -35.28 -2.74 9.86
N VAL A 369 -34.43 -1.74 10.11
CA VAL A 369 -33.24 -1.87 10.97
C VAL A 369 -33.66 -2.26 12.39
N THR A 370 -34.67 -1.61 12.94
CA THR A 370 -35.17 -1.89 14.30
C THR A 370 -35.68 -3.32 14.41
N ARG A 371 -36.53 -3.76 13.47
CA ARG A 371 -37.04 -5.15 13.44
C ARG A 371 -35.89 -6.15 13.34
N ALA A 372 -34.93 -5.92 12.44
CA ALA A 372 -33.83 -6.86 12.19
C ALA A 372 -32.85 -6.98 13.37
N LYS A 373 -32.67 -5.94 14.20
CA LYS A 373 -31.85 -6.00 15.43
C LYS A 373 -32.35 -7.04 16.43
N HIS A 374 -33.66 -7.30 16.46
CA HIS A 374 -34.28 -8.25 17.39
C HIS A 374 -34.45 -9.67 16.81
N MET A 375 -33.93 -9.93 15.60
CA MET A 375 -34.03 -11.24 14.96
C MET A 375 -32.79 -12.10 15.21
N HIS A 376 -32.99 -13.27 15.81
CA HIS A 376 -31.90 -14.21 16.14
C HIS A 376 -31.55 -15.16 14.97
N HIS A 377 -32.49 -15.42 14.05
CA HIS A 377 -32.27 -16.30 12.91
C HIS A 377 -31.70 -15.54 11.71
N SER A 378 -30.44 -15.80 11.36
CA SER A 378 -29.70 -15.07 10.30
C SER A 378 -30.41 -15.05 8.94
N GLY A 379 -31.01 -16.18 8.51
CA GLY A 379 -31.75 -16.27 7.25
C GLY A 379 -32.97 -15.33 7.21
N ALA A 380 -33.88 -15.47 8.17
CA ALA A 380 -35.02 -14.57 8.33
C ALA A 380 -34.60 -13.09 8.48
N ARG A 381 -33.50 -12.82 9.20
CA ARG A 381 -32.94 -11.46 9.34
C ARG A 381 -32.50 -10.88 8.01
N ALA A 382 -31.77 -11.65 7.19
CA ALA A 382 -31.37 -11.24 5.84
C ALA A 382 -32.58 -10.97 4.94
N TRP A 383 -33.62 -11.80 5.04
CA TRP A 383 -34.83 -11.67 4.23
C TRP A 383 -35.67 -10.45 4.63
N ALA A 384 -35.81 -10.18 5.93
CA ALA A 384 -36.48 -8.98 6.44
C ALA A 384 -35.76 -7.69 6.00
N LEU A 385 -34.42 -7.67 6.10
CA LEU A 385 -33.61 -6.56 5.59
C LEU A 385 -33.79 -6.39 4.09
N ARG A 386 -33.78 -7.50 3.33
CA ARG A 386 -33.98 -7.46 1.87
C ARG A 386 -35.30 -6.82 1.49
N HIS A 387 -36.39 -7.24 2.12
CA HIS A 387 -37.70 -6.66 1.87
C HIS A 387 -37.79 -5.17 2.20
N GLY A 388 -37.21 -4.74 3.31
CA GLY A 388 -37.17 -3.32 3.65
C GLY A 388 -36.40 -2.49 2.62
N MET A 389 -35.27 -3.00 2.13
CA MET A 389 -34.50 -2.34 1.06
C MET A 389 -35.28 -2.29 -0.27
N ASP A 390 -35.95 -3.37 -0.67
CA ASP A 390 -36.76 -3.39 -1.89
C ASP A 390 -37.94 -2.41 -1.80
N SER A 391 -38.57 -2.28 -0.62
CA SER A 391 -39.62 -1.29 -0.37
C SER A 391 -39.10 0.15 -0.48
N ALA A 392 -37.96 0.44 0.16
CA ALA A 392 -37.31 1.75 0.09
C ALA A 392 -36.92 2.12 -1.35
N LEU A 393 -36.36 1.16 -2.11
CA LEU A 393 -36.05 1.31 -3.54
C LEU A 393 -37.30 1.55 -4.38
N GLY A 394 -38.42 0.90 -4.03
CA GLY A 394 -39.73 1.12 -4.65
C GLY A 394 -40.21 2.56 -4.50
N SER A 395 -40.25 3.07 -3.26
CA SER A 395 -40.67 4.45 -2.98
C SER A 395 -39.77 5.47 -3.70
N MET A 396 -38.44 5.29 -3.67
CA MET A 396 -37.51 6.19 -4.37
C MET A 396 -37.70 6.21 -5.90
N ARG A 397 -38.04 5.06 -6.52
CA ARG A 397 -38.31 4.99 -7.97
C ARG A 397 -39.59 5.71 -8.35
N GLN A 398 -40.65 5.54 -7.57
CA GLN A 398 -41.93 6.20 -7.84
C GLN A 398 -41.79 7.73 -7.78
N MET A 399 -41.02 8.24 -6.82
CA MET A 399 -40.75 9.68 -6.70
C MET A 399 -39.92 10.22 -7.87
N SER A 400 -38.93 9.46 -8.34
CA SER A 400 -38.12 9.86 -9.51
C SER A 400 -38.95 9.93 -10.81
N LEU A 401 -40.01 9.14 -10.93
CA LEU A 401 -40.93 9.18 -12.06
C LEU A 401 -41.89 10.38 -11.96
N ALA A 402 -42.35 10.70 -10.75
CA ALA A 402 -43.25 11.83 -10.50
C ALA A 402 -42.59 13.21 -10.67
N SER A 403 -41.25 13.30 -10.64
CA SER A 403 -40.50 14.56 -10.84
C SER A 403 -40.15 14.89 -12.30
N VAL A 404 -40.55 14.03 -13.25
CA VAL A 404 -40.28 14.19 -14.70
C VAL A 404 -41.55 14.58 -15.47
N GLU A 405 -42.72 14.53 -14.82
CA GLU A 405 -43.99 15.14 -15.25
C GLU A 405 -44.12 16.54 -14.67
#